data_AF-A0A1G1D3D7-F1
#
_entry.id   AF-A0A1G1D3D7-F1
#
_cell.length_a   1.000
_cell.length_b   1.000
_cell.length_c   1.000
_cell.angle_alpha   90.00
_cell.angle_beta   90.00
_cell.angle_gamma   90.00
#
_symmetry.space_group_name_H-M   'P 1'
#
loop_
_entity.id
_entity.type
_entity.pdbx_description
1 polymer ?
#
loop_
_entity_poly.entity_id
_entity_poly.type
_entity_poly.pdbx_seq_one_letter_code
_entity_poly.pdbx_strand_id
1 'polypeptide(L)'
;MEKIEGKICEISGPMVVANGIGGAKMYASALIGEKGLVGEIIRIDNDRATIQVYEDTRGLYLGEKVLTYGKPLTVELGPGLLSSIYDGIQRPLESIRNEAGDFIKKGVHIKSLDRKRKWRFTPVVKKGDRLEEGDIIGVVGETPKIVHKITVPNGVSGIVEDIKDGEFTVEDDVAVISGNKIKMLKEWGVRNPRPYKKKLMLDTPFITGQRVFDFLFPIAVGGTAVVPGGFGTGKTVIEQTLAKFSRADIIVYVGCGERGNEMTEVLTDFPKLTDPVTGDSLMNRTILVINTSNMPVAAREASIFTGVTMAEYFRDMGYHVALMVDSTSRWAEALREISSGMEEMPGEEGYPPYLATRLGNFYERAGKVVCLGRVCSEHGESNERVGSVTIVSAISPPGGDFSEPVTQSSLRIAGALWSLDTDLAYRRHFPAVSWVKSFSLYMTGLKEWYSKNIVGDVNALRERLLGLLQKAEELNEVVQLVGLDAIQDSDRITIDIENIIIEGFLRQSVFHDVDAFCTIEKQYWMLNVIFIYYDEALNALKRGVDIDKILDNACRTKLLRMVDCRNEDMMELAKALTNEIENIWI
;
A
#
# COMPACT_ATOMS: atom_id res chain seq x y z
N MET A 1 30.07 20.11 6.71
CA MET A 1 30.52 18.84 6.09
C MET A 1 31.47 19.21 4.96
N GLU A 2 32.61 18.52 4.86
CA GLU A 2 33.62 18.80 3.84
C GLU A 2 33.11 18.36 2.45
N LYS A 3 33.28 19.24 1.47
CA LYS A 3 32.99 18.96 0.07
C LYS A 3 34.12 18.06 -0.46
N ILE A 4 33.77 16.89 -0.97
CA ILE A 4 34.73 15.98 -1.61
C ILE A 4 34.52 16.09 -3.13
N GLU A 5 35.61 16.28 -3.86
CA GLU A 5 35.61 16.49 -5.31
C GLU A 5 36.53 15.48 -5.97
N GLY A 6 35.94 14.62 -6.81
CA GLY A 6 36.65 13.64 -7.62
C GLY A 6 36.45 13.85 -9.12
N LYS A 7 36.94 12.89 -9.90
CA LYS A 7 36.80 12.88 -11.36
C LYS A 7 36.36 11.52 -11.87
N ILE A 8 35.50 11.52 -12.87
CA ILE A 8 35.04 10.29 -13.54
C ILE A 8 36.22 9.60 -14.20
N CYS A 9 36.41 8.31 -13.92
CA CYS A 9 37.40 7.46 -14.57
C CYS A 9 36.78 6.33 -15.41
N GLU A 10 35.54 5.95 -15.15
CA GLU A 10 34.84 4.89 -15.89
C GLU A 10 33.33 5.18 -15.95
N ILE A 11 32.70 4.80 -17.06
CA ILE A 11 31.25 4.92 -17.28
C ILE A 11 30.76 3.61 -17.89
N SER A 12 29.86 2.90 -17.21
CA SER A 12 29.26 1.65 -17.67
C SER A 12 27.75 1.67 -17.41
N GLY A 13 26.95 1.97 -18.44
CA GLY A 13 25.49 2.08 -18.29
C GLY A 13 25.10 3.09 -17.20
N PRO A 14 24.29 2.72 -16.19
CA PRO A 14 23.90 3.60 -15.08
C PRO A 14 25.01 3.79 -14.02
N MET A 15 26.17 3.16 -14.19
CA MET A 15 27.27 3.15 -13.23
C MET A 15 28.40 4.08 -13.66
N VAL A 16 28.90 4.87 -12.71
CA VAL A 16 30.03 5.78 -12.90
C VAL A 16 31.06 5.52 -11.81
N VAL A 17 32.32 5.32 -12.18
CA VAL A 17 33.42 5.20 -11.22
C VAL A 17 34.19 6.50 -11.21
N ALA A 18 34.52 7.00 -10.02
CA ALA A 18 35.29 8.23 -9.85
C ALA A 18 36.47 8.05 -8.90
N ASN A 19 37.59 8.69 -9.25
CA ASN A 19 38.83 8.78 -8.47
C ASN A 19 38.87 10.09 -7.68
N GLY A 20 39.69 10.16 -6.62
CA GLY A 20 39.85 11.37 -5.80
C GLY A 20 38.68 11.60 -4.85
N ILE A 21 37.93 10.54 -4.50
CA ILE A 21 36.79 10.60 -3.58
C ILE A 21 37.11 9.88 -2.26
N GLY A 22 38.38 9.89 -1.84
CA GLY A 22 38.78 9.46 -0.51
C GLY A 22 37.98 10.19 0.58
N GLY A 23 37.47 9.42 1.56
CA GLY A 23 36.66 9.96 2.66
C GLY A 23 35.16 10.10 2.37
N ALA A 24 34.70 9.71 1.18
CA ALA A 24 33.27 9.56 0.94
C ALA A 24 32.63 8.52 1.88
N LYS A 25 31.32 8.66 2.07
CA LYS A 25 30.52 7.71 2.85
C LYS A 25 29.70 6.84 1.90
N MET A 26 29.56 5.57 2.26
CA MET A 26 28.61 4.68 1.60
C MET A 26 27.22 5.30 1.62
N TYR A 27 26.49 5.15 0.52
CA TYR A 27 25.15 5.70 0.28
C TYR A 27 25.06 7.22 0.26
N ALA A 28 26.19 7.94 0.24
CA ALA A 28 26.16 9.39 0.07
C ALA A 28 25.71 9.75 -1.35
N SER A 29 24.87 10.78 -1.46
CA SER A 29 24.50 11.37 -2.73
C SER A 29 25.70 12.08 -3.36
N ALA A 30 25.80 11.97 -4.68
CA ALA A 30 26.80 12.62 -5.50
C ALA A 30 26.14 13.35 -6.67
N LEU A 31 26.75 14.44 -7.11
CA LEU A 31 26.45 15.15 -8.35
C LEU A 31 27.54 14.81 -9.35
N ILE A 32 27.14 14.22 -10.48
CA ILE A 32 28.04 13.68 -11.51
C ILE A 32 28.00 14.57 -12.75
N GLY A 33 29.18 14.96 -13.20
CA GLY A 33 29.37 15.69 -14.45
C GLY A 33 29.08 17.18 -14.37
N GLU A 34 29.26 17.88 -15.49
CA GLU A 34 28.95 19.31 -15.62
C GLU A 34 27.45 19.60 -15.45
N LYS A 35 26.62 18.63 -15.84
CA LYS A 35 25.16 18.70 -15.70
C LYS A 35 24.66 18.40 -14.29
N GLY A 36 25.54 17.96 -13.38
CA GLY A 36 25.17 17.67 -11.99
C GLY A 36 24.15 16.54 -11.84
N LEU A 37 24.26 15.46 -12.63
CA LEU A 37 23.34 14.33 -12.55
C LEU A 37 23.34 13.75 -11.13
N VAL A 38 22.18 13.42 -10.59
CA VAL A 38 22.10 12.88 -9.23
C VAL A 38 22.46 11.39 -9.23
N GLY A 39 23.30 10.98 -8.29
CA GLY A 39 23.59 9.57 -8.03
C GLY A 39 23.89 9.28 -6.56
N GLU A 40 24.16 8.02 -6.25
CA GLU A 40 24.45 7.50 -4.92
C GLU A 40 25.70 6.62 -4.93
N ILE A 41 26.58 6.79 -3.95
CA ILE A 41 27.80 5.99 -3.80
C ILE A 41 27.42 4.61 -3.23
N ILE A 42 27.72 3.54 -3.97
CA ILE A 42 27.35 2.17 -3.57
C ILE A 42 28.54 1.26 -3.29
N ARG A 43 29.75 1.63 -3.71
CA ARG A 43 31.00 0.93 -3.37
C ARG A 43 32.12 1.95 -3.17
N ILE A 44 33.00 1.70 -2.21
CA ILE A 44 34.17 2.52 -1.93
C ILE A 44 35.38 1.60 -1.84
N ASP A 45 36.34 1.85 -2.71
CA ASP A 45 37.61 1.13 -2.82
C ASP A 45 38.77 2.14 -2.63
N ASN A 46 39.15 2.41 -1.39
CA ASN A 46 40.13 3.43 -1.01
C ASN A 46 39.75 4.85 -1.50
N ASP A 47 40.40 5.33 -2.56
CA ASP A 47 40.18 6.64 -3.19
C ASP A 47 39.22 6.58 -4.40
N ARG A 48 38.73 5.37 -4.70
CA ARG A 48 37.75 5.10 -5.75
C ARG A 48 36.36 4.91 -5.17
N ALA A 49 35.37 5.47 -5.85
CA ALA A 49 33.96 5.25 -5.52
C ALA A 49 33.19 4.84 -6.77
N THR A 50 32.39 3.79 -6.64
CA THR A 50 31.39 3.41 -7.65
C THR A 50 30.06 4.06 -7.29
N ILE A 51 29.50 4.77 -8.26
CA ILE A 51 28.34 5.64 -8.10
C ILE A 51 27.24 5.17 -9.04
N GLN A 52 26.06 4.95 -8.49
CA GLN A 52 24.86 4.61 -9.23
C GLN A 52 24.11 5.90 -9.57
N VAL A 53 23.96 6.19 -10.86
CA VAL A 53 23.32 7.43 -11.33
C VAL A 53 21.81 7.21 -11.52
N TYR A 54 20.99 8.10 -10.95
CA TYR A 54 19.51 8.06 -11.04
C TYR A 54 18.96 8.72 -12.31
N GLU A 55 19.83 9.08 -13.23
CA GLU A 55 19.53 9.75 -14.50
C GLU A 55 20.29 9.07 -15.63
N ASP A 56 19.87 9.32 -16.87
CA ASP A 56 20.54 8.78 -18.04
C ASP A 56 21.96 9.37 -18.20
N THR A 57 22.97 8.51 -18.14
CA THR A 57 24.41 8.83 -18.20
C THR A 57 24.91 9.17 -19.60
N ARG A 58 24.10 8.99 -20.66
CA ARG A 58 24.52 9.33 -22.03
C ARG A 58 24.90 10.80 -22.14
N GLY A 59 26.12 11.04 -22.64
CA GLY A 59 26.71 12.36 -22.81
C GLY A 59 27.60 12.81 -21.65
N LEU A 60 27.87 11.95 -20.67
CA LEU A 60 28.99 12.13 -19.73
C LEU A 60 30.32 11.74 -20.39
N TYR A 61 31.38 12.45 -20.04
CA TYR A 61 32.75 12.24 -20.50
C TYR A 61 33.68 11.88 -19.33
N LEU A 62 34.75 11.15 -19.65
CA LEU A 62 35.81 10.86 -18.69
C LEU A 62 36.51 12.15 -18.24
N GLY A 63 36.87 12.22 -16.96
CA GLY A 63 37.53 13.36 -16.34
C GLY A 63 36.59 14.47 -15.86
N GLU A 64 35.28 14.39 -16.15
CA GLU A 64 34.30 15.31 -15.57
C GLU A 64 34.24 15.20 -14.04
N LYS A 65 33.75 16.27 -13.42
CA LYS A 65 33.74 16.42 -11.96
C LYS A 65 32.68 15.53 -11.30
N VAL A 66 33.01 15.03 -10.12
CA VAL A 66 32.05 14.39 -9.22
C VAL A 66 32.12 15.08 -7.87
N LEU A 67 30.97 15.51 -7.36
CA LEU A 67 30.86 16.21 -6.08
C LEU A 67 30.01 15.41 -5.11
N THR A 68 30.50 15.18 -3.89
CA THR A 68 29.68 14.63 -2.82
C THR A 68 29.77 15.47 -1.55
N TYR A 69 28.65 15.53 -0.84
CA TYR A 69 28.50 16.28 0.42
C TYR A 69 28.37 15.36 1.64
N GLY A 70 28.56 14.04 1.46
CA GLY A 70 28.49 13.05 2.54
C GLY A 70 27.10 12.87 3.16
N LYS A 71 26.05 13.45 2.56
CA LYS A 71 24.64 13.24 2.93
C LYS A 71 24.06 12.07 2.14
N PRO A 72 23.27 11.17 2.76
CA PRO A 72 22.57 10.13 2.03
C PRO A 72 21.47 10.68 1.12
N LEU A 73 20.88 9.84 0.28
CA LEU A 73 19.63 10.20 -0.41
C LEU A 73 18.53 10.48 0.63
N THR A 74 18.05 11.71 0.67
CA THR A 74 17.02 12.18 1.61
C THR A 74 15.75 12.60 0.89
N VAL A 75 14.63 12.43 1.58
CA VAL A 75 13.35 13.03 1.23
C VAL A 75 13.05 14.24 2.11
N GLU A 76 12.42 15.24 1.51
CA GLU A 76 11.85 16.41 2.14
C GLU A 76 10.45 16.07 2.70
N LEU A 77 10.23 16.29 3.99
CA LEU A 77 9.00 15.97 4.70
C LEU A 77 8.42 17.25 5.31
N GLY A 78 7.17 17.57 5.01
CA GLY A 78 6.51 18.78 5.50
C GLY A 78 5.20 19.06 4.77
N PRO A 79 4.52 20.18 5.07
CA PRO A 79 3.28 20.57 4.40
C PRO A 79 3.47 20.78 2.90
N GLY A 80 2.58 20.21 2.08
CA GLY A 80 2.63 20.20 0.62
C GLY A 80 2.94 18.83 -0.01
N LEU A 81 3.04 17.78 0.80
CA LEU A 81 3.21 16.40 0.31
C LEU A 81 1.90 15.82 -0.23
N LEU A 82 0.76 16.14 0.40
CA LEU A 82 -0.54 15.64 -0.04
C LEU A 82 -0.94 16.30 -1.36
N SER A 83 -1.65 15.54 -2.19
CA SER A 83 -2.04 15.93 -3.55
C SER A 83 -0.88 16.12 -4.52
N SER A 84 0.36 15.79 -4.14
CA SER A 84 1.53 15.94 -4.98
C SER A 84 1.89 14.66 -5.72
N ILE A 85 2.47 14.85 -6.91
CA ILE A 85 2.94 13.78 -7.79
C ILE A 85 4.47 13.91 -7.91
N TYR A 86 5.17 12.88 -7.44
CA TYR A 86 6.62 12.81 -7.40
C TYR A 86 7.19 11.76 -8.34
N ASP A 87 8.43 11.95 -8.76
CA ASP A 87 9.24 10.87 -9.31
C ASP A 87 9.91 10.01 -8.21
N GLY A 88 10.70 9.00 -8.62
CA GLY A 88 11.35 8.07 -7.69
C GLY A 88 12.31 8.69 -6.67
N ILE A 89 12.81 9.91 -6.92
CA ILE A 89 13.71 10.65 -6.01
C ILE A 89 13.05 11.92 -5.44
N GLN A 90 11.73 11.96 -5.43
CA GLN A 90 10.92 13.04 -4.86
C GLN A 90 11.03 14.38 -5.59
N ARG A 91 11.20 14.39 -6.92
CA ARG A 91 11.05 15.61 -7.72
C ARG A 91 9.59 15.74 -8.17
N PRO A 92 8.95 16.92 -7.99
CA PRO A 92 7.54 17.10 -8.34
C PRO A 92 7.38 17.16 -9.86
N LEU A 93 6.65 16.20 -10.44
CA LEU A 93 6.52 16.03 -11.89
C LEU A 93 5.82 17.22 -12.55
N GLU A 94 4.86 17.86 -11.88
CA GLU A 94 4.21 19.07 -12.40
C GLU A 94 5.17 20.25 -12.52
N SER A 95 6.06 20.41 -11.54
CA SER A 95 7.07 21.47 -11.57
C SER A 95 8.13 21.20 -12.64
N ILE A 96 8.54 19.93 -12.79
CA ILE A 96 9.41 19.51 -13.89
C ILE A 96 8.77 19.87 -15.23
N ARG A 97 7.48 19.55 -15.43
CA ARG A 97 6.77 19.86 -16.67
C ARG A 97 6.74 21.36 -16.95
N ASN A 98 6.46 22.18 -15.94
CA ASN A 98 6.39 23.63 -16.08
C ASN A 98 7.74 24.27 -16.47
N GLU A 99 8.87 23.69 -16.06
CA GLU A 99 10.21 24.22 -16.36
C GLU A 99 10.83 23.59 -17.62
N ALA A 100 10.72 22.27 -17.78
CA ALA A 100 11.40 21.51 -18.81
C ALA A 100 10.56 21.26 -20.08
N GLY A 101 9.22 21.32 -19.97
CA GLY A 101 8.25 20.94 -21.01
C GLY A 101 7.73 19.51 -20.86
N ASP A 102 7.20 18.93 -21.93
CA ASP A 102 6.55 17.60 -21.91
C ASP A 102 7.51 16.42 -21.70
N PHE A 103 8.81 16.65 -21.89
CA PHE A 103 9.85 15.63 -21.71
C PHE A 103 10.75 15.94 -20.51
N ILE A 104 11.10 14.90 -19.75
CA ILE A 104 11.99 15.02 -18.58
C ILE A 104 13.43 15.30 -19.07
N LYS A 105 13.92 16.51 -18.80
CA LYS A 105 15.32 16.90 -19.08
C LYS A 105 16.24 16.44 -17.95
N LYS A 106 17.51 16.20 -18.29
CA LYS A 106 18.57 15.78 -17.36
C LYS A 106 19.09 16.94 -16.53
N GLY A 107 19.51 16.68 -15.30
CA GLY A 107 20.18 17.66 -14.42
C GLY A 107 19.24 18.75 -13.88
N VAL A 108 17.93 18.49 -13.86
CA VAL A 108 16.94 19.43 -13.34
C VAL A 108 16.87 19.28 -11.81
N HIS A 109 17.30 20.33 -11.10
CA HIS A 109 17.31 20.39 -9.64
C HIS A 109 16.12 21.19 -9.11
N ILE A 110 14.96 20.54 -9.05
CA ILE A 110 13.74 21.13 -8.47
C ILE A 110 13.58 20.68 -7.02
N LYS A 111 13.16 21.60 -6.17
CA LYS A 111 12.84 21.33 -4.75
C LYS A 111 11.53 20.56 -4.64
N SER A 112 11.46 19.62 -3.70
CA SER A 112 10.31 18.73 -3.54
C SER A 112 9.05 19.44 -3.04
N LEU A 113 9.21 20.36 -2.08
CA LEU A 113 8.10 21.18 -1.57
C LEU A 113 8.21 22.63 -2.06
N ASP A 114 7.06 23.26 -2.32
CA ASP A 114 7.00 24.66 -2.72
C ASP A 114 7.49 25.58 -1.58
N ARG A 115 8.54 26.34 -1.86
CA ARG A 115 9.15 27.30 -0.91
C ARG A 115 8.42 28.64 -0.85
N LYS A 116 7.56 28.93 -1.82
CA LYS A 116 6.83 30.21 -1.90
C LYS A 116 5.47 30.12 -1.23
N ARG A 117 4.87 28.93 -1.19
CA ARG A 117 3.57 28.70 -0.55
C ARG A 117 3.67 28.98 0.95
N LYS A 118 2.75 29.81 1.44
CA LYS A 118 2.56 30.08 2.86
C LYS A 118 1.50 29.16 3.44
N TRP A 119 1.75 28.70 4.65
CA TRP A 119 0.90 27.83 5.43
C TRP A 119 0.57 28.52 6.75
N ARG A 120 -0.69 28.45 7.17
CA ARG A 120 -1.10 28.93 8.49
C ARG A 120 -0.71 27.87 9.54
N PHE A 121 0.29 28.19 10.35
CA PHE A 121 0.75 27.36 11.45
C PHE A 121 0.08 27.81 12.74
N THR A 122 -0.61 26.88 13.41
CA THR A 122 -1.24 27.12 14.72
C THR A 122 -0.48 26.34 15.79
N PRO A 123 0.17 26.99 16.75
CA PRO A 123 0.90 26.30 17.80
C PRO A 123 -0.04 25.60 18.78
N VAL A 124 0.36 24.42 19.27
CA VAL A 124 -0.38 23.67 20.31
C VAL A 124 0.35 23.65 21.67
N VAL A 125 1.58 24.18 21.69
CA VAL A 125 2.43 24.28 22.89
C VAL A 125 2.74 25.73 23.20
N LYS A 126 3.16 25.99 24.43
CA LYS A 126 3.52 27.32 24.94
C LYS A 126 5.01 27.43 25.20
N LYS A 127 5.50 28.67 25.18
CA LYS A 127 6.85 28.98 25.64
C LYS A 127 7.03 28.52 27.09
N GLY A 128 8.12 27.80 27.37
CA GLY A 128 8.41 27.19 28.66
C GLY A 128 8.02 25.71 28.77
N ASP A 129 7.25 25.16 27.83
CA ASP A 129 6.93 23.74 27.81
C ASP A 129 8.18 22.91 27.52
N ARG A 130 8.28 21.74 28.16
CA ARG A 130 9.38 20.79 27.93
C ARG A 130 8.91 19.72 26.94
N LEU A 131 9.62 19.60 25.83
CA LEU A 131 9.31 18.68 24.75
C LEU A 131 10.42 17.67 24.52
N GLU A 132 10.01 16.49 24.09
CA GLU A 132 10.84 15.38 23.64
C GLU A 132 10.67 15.18 22.12
N GLU A 133 11.52 14.34 21.53
CA GLU A 133 11.44 14.05 20.10
C GLU A 133 10.07 13.46 19.71
N GLY A 134 9.50 13.91 18.59
CA GLY A 134 8.20 13.47 18.12
C GLY A 134 6.99 14.15 18.77
N ASP A 135 7.18 15.00 19.80
CA ASP A 135 6.10 15.82 20.37
C ASP A 135 5.52 16.77 19.30
N ILE A 136 4.22 17.05 19.35
CA ILE A 136 3.57 17.95 18.39
C ILE A 136 3.75 19.38 18.87
N ILE A 137 4.37 20.24 18.05
CA ILE A 137 4.57 21.68 18.36
C ILE A 137 3.43 22.54 17.81
N GLY A 138 2.80 22.12 16.73
CA GLY A 138 1.70 22.84 16.12
C GLY A 138 1.12 22.08 14.93
N VAL A 139 0.11 22.69 14.33
CA VAL A 139 -0.67 22.09 13.26
C VAL A 139 -0.83 23.03 12.07
N VAL A 140 -0.94 22.44 10.89
CA VAL A 140 -1.23 23.13 9.62
C VAL A 140 -2.38 22.39 8.94
N GLY A 141 -3.41 23.12 8.50
CA GLY A 141 -4.44 22.53 7.64
C GLY A 141 -3.89 22.35 6.23
N GLU A 142 -3.50 21.13 5.85
CA GLU A 142 -2.92 20.87 4.52
C GLU A 142 -3.99 20.67 3.46
N THR A 143 -4.99 19.85 3.79
CA THR A 143 -6.19 19.63 2.98
C THR A 143 -7.44 19.85 3.85
N PRO A 144 -8.67 19.92 3.27
CA PRO A 144 -9.88 20.26 4.04
C PRO A 144 -10.11 19.42 5.30
N LYS A 145 -9.63 18.17 5.31
CA LYS A 145 -9.80 17.25 6.44
C LYS A 145 -8.51 16.74 7.07
N ILE A 146 -7.38 16.79 6.35
CA ILE A 146 -6.11 16.32 6.91
C ILE A 146 -5.36 17.48 7.58
N VAL A 147 -5.18 17.32 8.89
CA VAL A 147 -4.39 18.23 9.72
C VAL A 147 -2.95 17.72 9.76
N HIS A 148 -2.04 18.47 9.17
CA HIS A 148 -0.63 18.18 9.19
C HIS A 148 -0.05 18.56 10.55
N LYS A 149 0.43 17.58 11.30
CA LYS A 149 1.00 17.77 12.65
C LYS A 149 2.50 17.97 12.54
N ILE A 150 2.98 19.16 12.92
CA ILE A 150 4.41 19.46 12.96
C ILE A 150 4.99 18.93 14.27
N THR A 151 5.93 18.01 14.17
CA THR A 151 6.55 17.36 15.32
C THR A 151 7.94 17.90 15.63
N VAL A 152 8.45 17.70 16.85
CA VAL A 152 9.86 17.93 17.19
C VAL A 152 10.72 16.96 16.38
N PRO A 153 11.81 17.42 15.73
CA PRO A 153 12.73 16.55 15.01
C PRO A 153 13.39 15.49 15.92
N ASN A 154 13.79 14.38 15.31
CA ASN A 154 14.49 13.30 16.01
C ASN A 154 15.81 13.77 16.62
N GLY A 155 16.11 13.33 17.84
CA GLY A 155 17.29 13.72 18.60
C GLY A 155 17.25 15.12 19.22
N VAL A 156 16.17 15.89 19.03
CA VAL A 156 15.97 17.19 19.68
C VAL A 156 15.06 17.02 20.89
N SER A 157 15.50 17.52 22.04
CA SER A 157 14.68 17.61 23.26
C SER A 157 15.07 18.87 24.03
N GLY A 158 14.13 19.46 24.75
CA GLY A 158 14.39 20.75 25.34
C GLY A 158 13.19 21.54 25.82
N ILE A 159 13.44 22.78 26.20
CA ILE A 159 12.41 23.75 26.57
C ILE A 159 12.10 24.62 25.35
N VAL A 160 10.82 24.89 25.12
CA VAL A 160 10.38 25.83 24.08
C VAL A 160 10.77 27.25 24.49
N GLU A 161 11.72 27.84 23.78
CA GLU A 161 12.21 29.21 24.01
C GLU A 161 11.36 30.25 23.27
N ASP A 162 10.90 29.91 22.07
CA ASP A 162 10.07 30.75 21.22
C ASP A 162 9.15 29.89 20.37
N ILE A 163 7.93 30.36 20.13
CA ILE A 163 6.96 29.72 19.24
C ILE A 163 6.09 30.78 18.60
N LYS A 164 5.89 30.68 17.29
CA LYS A 164 5.16 31.67 16.50
C LYS A 164 3.81 31.13 16.06
N ASP A 165 2.85 32.03 15.86
CA ASP A 165 1.55 31.78 15.25
C ASP A 165 1.41 32.72 14.04
N GLY A 166 0.84 32.21 12.94
CA GLY A 166 0.67 32.99 11.71
C GLY A 166 0.96 32.21 10.43
N GLU A 167 1.22 32.96 9.35
CA GLU A 167 1.53 32.40 8.03
C GLU A 167 3.04 32.35 7.78
N PHE A 168 3.52 31.14 7.49
CA PHE A 168 4.94 30.84 7.29
C PHE A 168 5.14 29.97 6.06
N THR A 169 6.28 30.09 5.41
CA THR A 169 6.75 29.12 4.41
C THR A 169 7.32 27.89 5.12
N VAL A 170 7.53 26.80 4.39
CA VAL A 170 8.10 25.56 4.96
C VAL A 170 9.53 25.74 5.50
N GLU A 171 10.25 26.77 5.07
CA GLU A 171 11.62 27.08 5.49
C GLU A 171 11.74 28.07 6.64
N ASP A 172 10.65 28.76 6.99
CA ASP A 172 10.65 29.73 8.08
C ASP A 172 10.74 29.03 9.43
N ASP A 173 11.46 29.67 10.37
CA ASP A 173 11.61 29.19 11.74
C ASP A 173 10.31 29.43 12.52
N VAL A 174 9.58 28.35 12.83
CA VAL A 174 8.28 28.39 13.54
C VAL A 174 8.42 28.24 15.06
N ALA A 175 9.49 27.59 15.53
CA ALA A 175 9.78 27.43 16.95
C ALA A 175 11.29 27.36 17.23
N VAL A 176 11.69 27.62 18.48
CA VAL A 176 13.06 27.43 18.97
C VAL A 176 13.03 26.56 20.23
N ILE A 177 13.77 25.44 20.22
CA ILE A 177 13.82 24.47 21.32
C ILE A 177 15.28 24.24 21.73
N SER A 178 15.66 24.65 22.95
CA SER A 178 17.05 24.58 23.44
C SER A 178 18.08 25.07 22.41
N GLY A 179 17.86 26.26 21.85
CA GLY A 179 18.69 26.85 20.79
C GLY A 179 18.54 26.25 19.38
N ASN A 180 17.78 25.17 19.19
CA ASN A 180 17.53 24.58 17.87
C ASN A 180 16.33 25.25 17.19
N LYS A 181 16.55 25.82 16.01
CA LYS A 181 15.51 26.39 15.15
C LYS A 181 14.73 25.27 14.46
N ILE A 182 13.42 25.23 14.68
CA ILE A 182 12.53 24.25 14.11
C ILE A 182 11.76 24.87 12.95
N LYS A 183 11.81 24.17 11.81
CA LYS A 183 11.08 24.49 10.58
C LYS A 183 9.96 23.48 10.37
N MET A 184 9.02 23.79 9.48
CA MET A 184 8.01 22.82 9.05
C MET A 184 8.60 21.74 8.13
N LEU A 185 9.65 22.08 7.38
CA LEU A 185 10.42 21.16 6.54
C LEU A 185 11.42 20.32 7.37
N LYS A 186 11.47 19.01 7.09
CA LYS A 186 12.46 18.06 7.60
C LYS A 186 13.09 17.28 6.46
N GLU A 187 14.36 16.89 6.60
CA GLU A 187 15.03 15.96 5.69
C GLU A 187 15.19 14.60 6.38
N TRP A 188 14.95 13.50 5.67
CA TRP A 188 15.16 12.15 6.21
C TRP A 188 15.75 11.19 5.17
N GLY A 189 16.73 10.37 5.57
CA GLY A 189 17.36 9.41 4.67
C GLY A 189 16.45 8.23 4.34
N VAL A 190 16.16 7.98 3.05
CA VAL A 190 15.13 7.01 2.63
C VAL A 190 15.43 5.55 2.99
N ARG A 191 16.72 5.22 3.12
CA ARG A 191 17.20 3.87 3.50
C ARG A 191 17.13 3.60 5.01
N ASN A 192 16.96 4.64 5.82
CA ASN A 192 16.87 4.51 7.27
C ASN A 192 15.39 4.52 7.70
N PRO A 193 14.89 3.48 8.39
CA PRO A 193 13.52 3.50 8.89
C PRO A 193 13.34 4.60 9.94
N ARG A 194 12.19 5.30 9.90
CA ARG A 194 11.87 6.32 10.90
C ARG A 194 11.60 5.66 12.26
N PRO A 195 12.23 6.14 13.36
CA PRO A 195 12.16 5.48 14.65
C PRO A 195 10.77 5.60 15.29
N TYR A 196 10.42 4.61 16.11
CA TYR A 196 9.17 4.54 16.86
C TYR A 196 9.44 4.01 18.27
N LYS A 197 8.49 4.18 19.20
CA LYS A 197 8.65 3.77 20.59
C LYS A 197 8.51 2.26 20.77
N LYS A 198 7.46 1.68 20.19
CA LYS A 198 7.15 0.24 20.27
C LYS A 198 6.28 -0.21 19.09
N LYS A 199 6.54 -1.40 18.55
CA LYS A 199 5.67 -2.09 17.58
C LYS A 199 4.57 -2.84 18.35
N LEU A 200 3.31 -2.64 17.98
CA LEU A 200 2.14 -3.23 18.62
C LEU A 200 1.72 -4.52 17.92
N MET A 201 0.94 -5.34 18.63
CA MET A 201 0.26 -6.48 18.01
C MET A 201 -0.84 -5.99 17.07
N LEU A 202 -1.08 -6.79 16.02
CA LEU A 202 -2.03 -6.48 14.97
C LEU A 202 -3.39 -7.09 15.34
N ASP A 203 -4.24 -6.26 15.94
CA ASP A 203 -5.52 -6.63 16.57
C ASP A 203 -6.75 -6.06 15.86
N THR A 204 -6.55 -5.21 14.85
CA THR A 204 -7.61 -4.46 14.17
C THR A 204 -7.60 -4.80 12.68
N PRO A 205 -8.73 -5.18 12.06
CA PRO A 205 -8.77 -5.48 10.63
C PRO A 205 -8.67 -4.20 9.81
N PHE A 206 -7.93 -4.26 8.71
CA PHE A 206 -7.87 -3.21 7.73
C PHE A 206 -9.02 -3.42 6.74
N ILE A 207 -10.07 -2.61 6.91
CA ILE A 207 -11.30 -2.70 6.15
C ILE A 207 -11.04 -2.16 4.74
N THR A 208 -11.15 -3.02 3.75
CA THR A 208 -10.95 -2.72 2.33
C THR A 208 -12.25 -2.34 1.62
N GLY A 209 -13.40 -2.77 2.18
CA GLY A 209 -14.71 -2.67 1.54
C GLY A 209 -14.98 -3.74 0.49
N GLN A 210 -14.02 -4.64 0.25
CA GLN A 210 -14.12 -5.75 -0.69
C GLN A 210 -14.40 -7.05 0.06
N ARG A 211 -15.45 -7.77 -0.32
CA ARG A 211 -15.96 -8.94 0.43
C ARG A 211 -14.94 -10.06 0.51
N VAL A 212 -14.27 -10.36 -0.60
CA VAL A 212 -13.26 -11.41 -0.65
C VAL A 212 -12.08 -11.11 0.29
N PHE A 213 -11.64 -9.85 0.36
CA PHE A 213 -10.52 -9.48 1.23
C PHE A 213 -10.98 -9.36 2.69
N ASP A 214 -12.06 -8.65 2.99
CA ASP A 214 -12.49 -8.42 4.37
C ASP A 214 -13.01 -9.69 5.07
N PHE A 215 -13.64 -10.61 4.33
CA PHE A 215 -14.26 -11.80 4.89
C PHE A 215 -13.39 -13.06 4.78
N LEU A 216 -12.79 -13.33 3.61
CA LEU A 216 -11.98 -14.55 3.38
C LEU A 216 -10.49 -14.34 3.62
N PHE A 217 -9.91 -13.19 3.30
CA PHE A 217 -8.45 -13.00 3.39
C PHE A 217 -8.07 -11.66 4.01
N PRO A 218 -8.52 -11.33 5.24
CA PRO A 218 -8.38 -9.99 5.79
C PRO A 218 -6.94 -9.72 6.17
N ILE A 219 -6.55 -8.48 6.01
CA ILE A 219 -5.30 -7.97 6.55
C ILE A 219 -5.57 -7.15 7.81
N ALA A 220 -4.60 -7.09 8.71
CA ALA A 220 -4.68 -6.20 9.85
C ALA A 220 -4.14 -4.80 9.53
N VAL A 221 -4.56 -3.80 10.29
CA VAL A 221 -4.04 -2.42 10.21
C VAL A 221 -2.57 -2.45 10.63
N GLY A 222 -1.68 -2.07 9.71
CA GLY A 222 -0.23 -2.23 9.86
C GLY A 222 0.33 -3.55 9.32
N GLY A 223 -0.52 -4.39 8.72
CA GLY A 223 -0.11 -5.64 8.09
C GLY A 223 0.47 -5.46 6.69
N THR A 224 0.95 -6.57 6.14
CA THR A 224 1.47 -6.72 4.78
C THR A 224 0.64 -7.74 4.01
N ALA A 225 0.31 -7.41 2.75
CA ALA A 225 -0.27 -8.31 1.75
C ALA A 225 0.54 -8.29 0.46
N VAL A 226 0.67 -9.47 -0.15
CA VAL A 226 1.22 -9.62 -1.50
C VAL A 226 0.14 -10.06 -2.46
N VAL A 227 0.13 -9.46 -3.65
CA VAL A 227 -0.85 -9.68 -4.70
C VAL A 227 -0.14 -10.18 -5.96
N PRO A 228 0.29 -11.45 -6.00
CA PRO A 228 0.83 -12.03 -7.22
C PRO A 228 -0.29 -12.29 -8.22
N GLY A 229 -0.05 -11.93 -9.47
CA GLY A 229 -1.01 -12.17 -10.54
C GLY A 229 -0.38 -12.05 -11.92
N GLY A 230 -0.89 -12.81 -12.87
CA GLY A 230 -0.54 -12.68 -14.28
C GLY A 230 -0.91 -11.31 -14.86
N PHE A 231 -0.49 -11.05 -16.09
CA PHE A 231 -0.92 -9.85 -16.82
C PHE A 231 -2.44 -9.89 -17.06
N GLY A 232 -3.14 -8.75 -16.91
CA GLY A 232 -4.58 -8.66 -17.17
C GLY A 232 -5.50 -9.25 -16.08
N THR A 233 -4.96 -9.72 -14.96
CA THR A 233 -5.74 -10.28 -13.83
C THR A 233 -6.43 -9.23 -12.94
N GLY A 234 -6.18 -7.93 -13.18
CA GLY A 234 -6.83 -6.83 -12.44
C GLY A 234 -6.06 -6.30 -11.22
N LYS A 235 -4.73 -6.49 -11.15
CA LYS A 235 -3.87 -5.96 -10.05
C LYS A 235 -4.08 -4.47 -9.78
N THR A 236 -3.91 -3.64 -10.80
CA THR A 236 -4.08 -2.18 -10.68
C THR A 236 -5.51 -1.82 -10.28
N VAL A 237 -6.52 -2.54 -10.77
CA VAL A 237 -7.92 -2.32 -10.37
C VAL A 237 -8.11 -2.58 -8.88
N ILE A 238 -7.50 -3.64 -8.34
CA ILE A 238 -7.53 -3.94 -6.91
C ILE A 238 -6.86 -2.81 -6.12
N GLU A 239 -5.65 -2.39 -6.48
CA GLU A 239 -4.96 -1.33 -5.74
C GLU A 239 -5.69 0.01 -5.80
N GLN A 240 -6.28 0.37 -6.94
CA GLN A 240 -7.15 1.55 -7.07
C GLN A 240 -8.39 1.44 -6.19
N THR A 241 -9.02 0.26 -6.16
CA THR A 241 -10.18 -0.03 -5.32
C THR A 241 -9.82 0.13 -3.84
N LEU A 242 -8.66 -0.39 -3.44
CA LEU A 242 -8.16 -0.24 -2.07
C LEU A 242 -7.83 1.22 -1.77
N ALA A 243 -7.21 1.98 -2.67
CA ALA A 243 -6.97 3.41 -2.47
C ALA A 243 -8.28 4.19 -2.25
N LYS A 244 -9.33 3.85 -3.00
CA LYS A 244 -10.64 4.50 -2.91
C LYS A 244 -11.41 4.14 -1.64
N PHE A 245 -11.50 2.85 -1.33
CA PHE A 245 -12.45 2.32 -0.35
C PHE A 245 -11.83 1.90 0.97
N SER A 246 -10.51 1.72 1.03
CA SER A 246 -9.88 1.30 2.28
C SER A 246 -10.02 2.36 3.37
N ARG A 247 -10.16 1.87 4.59
CA ARG A 247 -10.24 2.70 5.80
C ARG A 247 -8.84 3.12 6.26
N ALA A 248 -8.17 3.90 5.42
CA ALA A 248 -6.90 4.55 5.70
C ALA A 248 -7.07 6.07 5.68
N ASP A 249 -6.36 6.78 6.56
CA ASP A 249 -6.37 8.24 6.59
C ASP A 249 -5.61 8.82 5.38
N ILE A 250 -4.53 8.15 4.98
CA ILE A 250 -3.63 8.60 3.91
C ILE A 250 -3.25 7.42 3.02
N ILE A 251 -3.24 7.66 1.71
CA ILE A 251 -2.83 6.72 0.69
C ILE A 251 -1.50 7.16 0.10
N VAL A 252 -0.53 6.24 0.04
CA VAL A 252 0.71 6.44 -0.71
C VAL A 252 0.72 5.39 -1.81
N TYR A 253 0.74 5.81 -3.06
CA TYR A 253 0.81 4.91 -4.21
C TYR A 253 2.17 5.03 -4.87
N VAL A 254 2.86 3.91 -5.05
CA VAL A 254 4.16 3.85 -5.69
C VAL A 254 4.05 3.04 -6.98
N GLY A 255 4.10 3.74 -8.11
CA GLY A 255 4.20 3.15 -9.45
C GLY A 255 5.67 2.91 -9.81
N CYS A 256 6.21 1.74 -9.52
CA CYS A 256 7.59 1.34 -9.77
C CYS A 256 7.71 0.51 -11.05
N GLY A 257 8.28 1.10 -12.10
CA GLY A 257 8.67 0.42 -13.34
C GLY A 257 7.50 -0.02 -14.23
N GLU A 258 6.31 0.53 -14.03
CA GLU A 258 5.11 0.21 -14.80
C GLU A 258 5.01 1.00 -16.11
N ARG A 259 4.05 0.62 -16.97
CA ARG A 259 3.91 1.28 -18.28
C ARG A 259 3.39 2.70 -18.10
N GLY A 260 3.91 3.64 -18.90
CA GLY A 260 3.51 5.04 -18.84
C GLY A 260 2.01 5.27 -19.02
N ASN A 261 1.34 4.44 -19.84
CA ASN A 261 -0.11 4.54 -20.06
C ASN A 261 -0.91 4.15 -18.80
N GLU A 262 -0.51 3.09 -18.10
CA GLU A 262 -1.15 2.64 -16.86
C GLU A 262 -0.99 3.72 -15.76
N MET A 263 0.18 4.34 -15.69
CA MET A 263 0.42 5.45 -14.75
C MET A 263 -0.35 6.72 -15.14
N THR A 264 -0.56 6.97 -16.43
CA THR A 264 -1.35 8.11 -16.91
C THR A 264 -2.84 7.92 -16.56
N GLU A 265 -3.35 6.69 -16.66
CA GLU A 265 -4.71 6.34 -16.24
C GLU A 265 -4.91 6.62 -14.75
N VAL A 266 -4.00 6.14 -13.90
CA VAL A 266 -3.96 6.45 -12.45
C VAL A 266 -3.98 7.96 -12.21
N LEU A 267 -3.11 8.71 -12.88
CA LEU A 267 -3.04 10.17 -12.74
C LEU A 267 -4.30 10.91 -13.21
N THR A 268 -5.01 10.36 -14.19
CA THR A 268 -6.20 10.98 -14.77
C THR A 268 -7.45 10.64 -13.96
N ASP A 269 -7.52 9.45 -13.37
CA ASP A 269 -8.72 8.95 -12.71
C ASP A 269 -8.75 9.28 -11.22
N PHE A 270 -7.62 9.25 -10.51
CA PHE A 270 -7.58 9.58 -9.07
C PHE A 270 -8.19 10.95 -8.73
N PRO A 271 -7.93 12.02 -9.50
CA PRO A 271 -8.56 13.32 -9.24
C PRO A 271 -10.09 13.30 -9.40
N LYS A 272 -10.62 12.45 -10.28
CA LYS A 272 -12.06 12.29 -10.54
C LYS A 272 -12.76 11.44 -9.47
N LEU A 273 -12.00 10.60 -8.77
CA LEU A 273 -12.54 9.75 -7.73
C LEU A 273 -12.85 10.58 -6.49
N THR A 274 -14.07 10.42 -6.00
CA THR A 274 -14.51 10.97 -4.72
C THR A 274 -14.25 9.97 -3.61
N ASP A 275 -13.76 10.47 -2.48
CA ASP A 275 -13.62 9.69 -1.27
C ASP A 275 -15.02 9.49 -0.65
N PRO A 276 -15.46 8.24 -0.43
CA PRO A 276 -16.80 7.92 0.07
C PRO A 276 -17.04 8.41 1.50
N VAL A 277 -15.98 8.56 2.30
CA VAL A 277 -16.09 9.03 3.70
C VAL A 277 -16.16 10.55 3.72
N THR A 278 -15.36 11.20 2.89
CA THR A 278 -15.16 12.64 2.99
C THR A 278 -16.03 13.45 2.04
N GLY A 279 -16.42 12.88 0.90
CA GLY A 279 -17.08 13.57 -0.20
C GLY A 279 -16.12 14.45 -1.03
N ASP A 280 -14.86 14.56 -0.61
CA ASP A 280 -13.82 15.33 -1.31
C ASP A 280 -13.10 14.46 -2.35
N SER A 281 -12.26 15.08 -3.19
CA SER A 281 -11.40 14.32 -4.11
C SER A 281 -10.44 13.41 -3.35
N LEU A 282 -10.30 12.16 -3.80
CA LEU A 282 -9.37 11.18 -3.24
C LEU A 282 -7.92 11.69 -3.24
N MET A 283 -7.59 12.59 -4.16
CA MET A 283 -6.26 13.20 -4.26
C MET A 283 -5.86 13.97 -2.98
N ASN A 284 -6.83 14.52 -2.23
CA ASN A 284 -6.59 15.29 -1.00
C ASN A 284 -6.02 14.48 0.17
N ARG A 285 -5.98 13.15 0.05
CA ARG A 285 -5.32 12.26 1.02
C ARG A 285 -4.30 11.33 0.38
N THR A 286 -3.94 11.60 -0.88
CA THR A 286 -3.10 10.69 -1.67
C THR A 286 -1.77 11.35 -2.04
N ILE A 287 -0.71 10.54 -2.03
CA ILE A 287 0.62 10.89 -2.55
C ILE A 287 0.97 9.88 -3.63
N LEU A 288 1.35 10.37 -4.80
CA LEU A 288 1.71 9.51 -5.94
C LEU A 288 3.22 9.61 -6.17
N VAL A 289 3.92 8.48 -6.11
CA VAL A 289 5.33 8.36 -6.47
C VAL A 289 5.41 7.50 -7.73
N ILE A 290 5.80 8.07 -8.85
CA ILE A 290 5.72 7.42 -10.16
C ILE A 290 7.09 7.39 -10.81
N ASN A 291 7.53 6.19 -11.15
CA ASN A 291 8.71 5.97 -11.96
C ASN A 291 8.40 4.93 -13.03
N THR A 292 8.16 5.38 -14.27
CA THR A 292 7.76 4.49 -15.36
C THR A 292 8.89 3.55 -15.82
N SER A 293 8.56 2.54 -16.62
CA SER A 293 9.51 1.55 -17.14
C SER A 293 10.65 2.15 -17.97
N ASN A 294 10.42 3.25 -18.68
CA ASN A 294 11.45 3.96 -19.46
C ASN A 294 12.22 5.02 -18.65
N MET A 295 11.85 5.28 -17.39
CA MET A 295 12.63 6.12 -16.49
C MET A 295 13.85 5.36 -15.93
N PRO A 296 14.87 6.07 -15.43
CA PRO A 296 16.12 5.47 -14.97
C PRO A 296 15.90 4.32 -13.98
N VAL A 297 16.64 3.22 -14.19
CA VAL A 297 16.47 1.96 -13.46
C VAL A 297 16.77 2.14 -11.97
N ALA A 298 17.82 2.90 -11.65
CA ALA A 298 18.20 3.20 -10.28
C ALA A 298 17.10 3.99 -9.52
N ALA A 299 16.33 4.83 -10.22
CA ALA A 299 15.23 5.59 -9.62
C ALA A 299 14.02 4.70 -9.27
N ARG A 300 13.91 3.49 -9.87
CA ARG A 300 12.90 2.49 -9.47
C ARG A 300 13.14 2.01 -8.05
N GLU A 301 14.37 1.68 -7.68
CA GLU A 301 14.70 1.31 -6.29
C GLU A 301 14.39 2.47 -5.34
N ALA A 302 14.80 3.69 -5.70
CA ALA A 302 14.54 4.87 -4.88
C ALA A 302 13.04 5.11 -4.66
N SER A 303 12.18 4.86 -5.65
CA SER A 303 10.74 5.11 -5.57
C SER A 303 10.06 4.36 -4.42
N ILE A 304 10.45 3.10 -4.20
CA ILE A 304 9.94 2.25 -3.12
C ILE A 304 10.30 2.85 -1.76
N PHE A 305 11.58 3.19 -1.57
CA PHE A 305 12.07 3.75 -0.31
C PHE A 305 11.54 5.17 -0.03
N THR A 306 11.37 5.98 -1.08
CA THR A 306 10.73 7.30 -1.01
C THR A 306 9.29 7.17 -0.51
N GLY A 307 8.49 6.30 -1.12
CA GLY A 307 7.08 6.08 -0.75
C GLY A 307 6.91 5.59 0.68
N VAL A 308 7.66 4.56 1.11
CA VAL A 308 7.56 4.06 2.49
C VAL A 308 8.04 5.10 3.51
N THR A 309 9.02 5.93 3.19
CA THR A 309 9.49 6.99 4.10
C THR A 309 8.45 8.09 4.28
N MET A 310 7.74 8.46 3.21
CA MET A 310 6.57 9.34 3.30
C MET A 310 5.45 8.71 4.13
N ALA A 311 5.19 7.41 3.94
CA ALA A 311 4.18 6.70 4.72
C ALA A 311 4.53 6.69 6.22
N GLU A 312 5.79 6.42 6.57
CA GLU A 312 6.26 6.49 7.96
C GLU A 312 6.17 7.90 8.55
N TYR A 313 6.36 8.94 7.75
CA TYR A 313 6.24 10.32 8.22
C TYR A 313 4.81 10.64 8.68
N PHE A 314 3.81 10.24 7.91
CA PHE A 314 2.41 10.42 8.29
C PHE A 314 1.98 9.45 9.40
N ARG A 315 2.52 8.23 9.41
CA ARG A 315 2.37 7.29 10.54
C ARG A 315 2.85 7.94 11.84
N ASP A 316 3.99 8.62 11.83
CA ASP A 316 4.53 9.27 13.03
C ASP A 316 3.60 10.37 13.57
N MET A 317 2.70 10.93 12.75
CA MET A 317 1.65 11.86 13.16
C MET A 317 0.42 11.19 13.77
N GLY A 318 0.41 9.85 13.86
CA GLY A 318 -0.70 9.04 14.35
C GLY A 318 -1.78 8.76 13.31
N TYR A 319 -1.43 8.79 12.02
CA TYR A 319 -2.34 8.39 10.95
C TYR A 319 -2.16 6.90 10.58
N HIS A 320 -3.23 6.31 10.06
CA HIS A 320 -3.23 5.00 9.44
C HIS A 320 -2.99 5.16 7.94
N VAL A 321 -1.81 4.76 7.48
CA VAL A 321 -1.38 4.92 6.09
C VAL A 321 -1.46 3.59 5.35
N ALA A 322 -2.00 3.61 4.14
CA ALA A 322 -1.94 2.48 3.22
C ALA A 322 -0.94 2.78 2.10
N LEU A 323 0.08 1.93 1.96
CA LEU A 323 1.10 2.00 0.92
C LEU A 323 0.79 0.92 -0.13
N MET A 324 0.47 1.35 -1.35
CA MET A 324 0.28 0.48 -2.52
C MET A 324 1.55 0.51 -3.36
N VAL A 325 2.03 -0.65 -3.79
CA VAL A 325 3.27 -0.76 -4.58
C VAL A 325 3.04 -1.58 -5.83
N ASP A 326 3.06 -0.91 -6.99
CA ASP A 326 2.86 -1.50 -8.31
C ASP A 326 4.10 -1.24 -9.19
N SER A 327 5.05 -2.16 -9.35
CA SER A 327 5.10 -3.49 -8.73
C SER A 327 6.48 -3.80 -8.14
N THR A 328 6.53 -4.66 -7.11
CA THR A 328 7.79 -5.08 -6.51
C THR A 328 8.63 -5.98 -7.41
N SER A 329 8.02 -6.64 -8.41
CA SER A 329 8.76 -7.39 -9.42
C SER A 329 9.67 -6.48 -10.24
N ARG A 330 9.18 -5.30 -10.65
CA ARG A 330 9.99 -4.32 -11.38
C ARG A 330 11.11 -3.72 -10.53
N TRP A 331 10.89 -3.60 -9.22
CA TRP A 331 11.95 -3.25 -8.29
C TRP A 331 13.03 -4.34 -8.22
N ALA A 332 12.64 -5.61 -8.11
CA ALA A 332 13.59 -6.72 -8.11
C ALA A 332 14.37 -6.84 -9.43
N GLU A 333 13.70 -6.61 -10.57
CA GLU A 333 14.37 -6.51 -11.88
C GLU A 333 15.40 -5.37 -11.90
N ALA A 334 15.08 -4.23 -11.31
CA ALA A 334 16.03 -3.12 -11.19
C ALA A 334 17.25 -3.52 -10.34
N LEU A 335 17.03 -4.21 -9.22
CA LEU A 335 18.13 -4.75 -8.40
C LEU A 335 18.99 -5.75 -9.17
N ARG A 336 18.38 -6.61 -10.00
CA ARG A 336 19.09 -7.53 -10.89
C ARG A 336 19.95 -6.79 -11.92
N GLU A 337 19.41 -5.75 -12.55
CA GLU A 337 20.14 -4.95 -13.53
C GLU A 337 21.33 -4.20 -12.89
N ILE A 338 21.12 -3.62 -11.70
CA ILE A 338 22.18 -2.95 -10.93
C ILE A 338 23.27 -3.97 -10.53
N SER A 339 22.89 -5.12 -10.01
CA SER A 339 23.80 -6.19 -9.60
C SER A 339 24.63 -6.73 -10.78
N SER A 340 23.98 -6.94 -11.93
CA SER A 340 24.68 -7.32 -13.16
C SER A 340 25.64 -6.25 -13.65
N GLY A 341 25.29 -4.96 -13.53
CA GLY A 341 26.18 -3.84 -13.87
C GLY A 341 27.36 -3.68 -12.90
N MET A 342 27.25 -4.20 -11.69
CA MET A 342 28.34 -4.27 -10.70
C MET A 342 29.22 -5.50 -10.85
N GLU A 343 28.91 -6.39 -11.80
CA GLU A 343 29.56 -7.70 -11.98
C GLU A 343 29.53 -8.57 -10.71
N GLU A 344 28.47 -8.45 -9.93
CA GLU A 344 28.24 -9.33 -8.78
C GLU A 344 27.86 -10.74 -9.24
N MET A 345 28.19 -11.75 -8.43
CA MET A 345 27.77 -13.12 -8.74
C MET A 345 26.24 -13.21 -8.66
N PRO A 346 25.56 -13.65 -9.73
CA PRO A 346 24.12 -13.82 -9.72
C PRO A 346 23.73 -14.95 -8.76
N GLY A 347 22.64 -14.75 -8.04
CA GLY A 347 21.94 -15.79 -7.29
C GLY A 347 20.90 -16.52 -8.14
N GLU A 348 19.82 -16.95 -7.50
CA GLU A 348 18.71 -17.66 -8.16
C GLU A 348 18.08 -16.81 -9.27
N GLU A 349 17.90 -17.43 -10.45
CA GLU A 349 17.33 -16.79 -11.65
C GLU A 349 17.99 -15.46 -12.06
N GLY A 350 19.24 -15.27 -11.68
CA GLY A 350 20.00 -14.05 -11.98
C GLY A 350 19.79 -12.90 -11.01
N TYR A 351 18.91 -13.02 -10.01
CA TYR A 351 18.72 -11.98 -8.99
C TYR A 351 19.91 -11.92 -8.03
N PRO A 352 20.17 -10.76 -7.38
CA PRO A 352 21.22 -10.66 -6.39
C PRO A 352 20.93 -11.54 -5.17
N PRO A 353 21.97 -12.09 -4.50
CA PRO A 353 21.80 -12.95 -3.32
C PRO A 353 21.14 -12.22 -2.14
N TYR A 354 21.17 -10.88 -2.12
CA TYR A 354 20.56 -10.04 -1.09
C TYR A 354 19.11 -9.62 -1.38
N LEU A 355 18.47 -10.13 -2.44
CA LEU A 355 17.07 -9.81 -2.78
C LEU A 355 16.12 -10.04 -1.59
N ALA A 356 16.19 -11.21 -0.97
CA ALA A 356 15.33 -11.57 0.16
C ALA A 356 15.52 -10.61 1.36
N THR A 357 16.77 -10.25 1.67
CA THR A 357 17.08 -9.30 2.75
C THR A 357 16.55 -7.90 2.44
N ARG A 358 16.65 -7.44 1.19
CA ARG A 358 16.11 -6.13 0.77
C ARG A 358 14.59 -6.08 0.88
N LEU A 359 13.90 -7.12 0.41
CA LEU A 359 12.45 -7.26 0.54
C LEU A 359 12.04 -7.32 2.02
N GLY A 360 12.77 -8.07 2.86
CA GLY A 360 12.56 -8.13 4.30
C GLY A 360 12.66 -6.78 4.98
N ASN A 361 13.75 -6.05 4.72
CA ASN A 361 13.93 -4.70 5.26
C ASN A 361 12.83 -3.72 4.82
N PHE A 362 12.25 -3.93 3.64
CA PHE A 362 11.12 -3.13 3.16
C PHE A 362 9.82 -3.49 3.89
N TYR A 363 9.43 -4.76 3.91
CA TYR A 363 8.17 -5.19 4.54
C TYR A 363 8.18 -5.01 6.06
N GLU A 364 9.34 -5.09 6.74
CA GLU A 364 9.44 -4.86 8.18
C GLU A 364 9.15 -3.42 8.63
N ARG A 365 9.18 -2.46 7.68
CA ARG A 365 8.77 -1.07 7.91
C ARG A 365 7.25 -0.93 8.04
N ALA A 366 6.49 -1.93 7.59
CA ALA A 366 5.07 -2.05 7.91
C ALA A 366 4.89 -2.34 9.41
N GLY A 367 3.74 -1.93 9.92
CA GLY A 367 3.37 -2.21 11.31
C GLY A 367 2.47 -1.16 11.92
N LYS A 368 1.77 -1.56 12.97
CA LYS A 368 1.12 -0.66 13.92
C LYS A 368 2.13 -0.31 15.01
N VAL A 369 2.38 0.97 15.24
CA VAL A 369 3.41 1.44 16.17
C VAL A 369 2.88 2.51 17.10
N VAL A 370 3.45 2.55 18.31
CA VAL A 370 3.39 3.73 19.16
C VAL A 370 4.44 4.71 18.65
N CYS A 371 3.99 5.87 18.17
CA CYS A 371 4.84 6.94 17.67
C CYS A 371 5.72 7.52 18.78
N LEU A 372 6.80 8.19 18.38
CA LEU A 372 7.58 9.01 19.31
C LEU A 372 6.78 10.24 19.74
N GLY A 373 7.05 10.70 20.96
CA GLY A 373 6.41 11.86 21.57
C GLY A 373 5.09 11.56 22.28
N ARG A 374 4.68 12.49 23.12
CA ARG A 374 3.45 12.50 23.91
C ARG A 374 2.36 13.27 23.16
N VAL A 375 1.11 12.92 23.42
CA VAL A 375 -0.02 13.80 23.10
C VAL A 375 -0.21 14.72 24.30
N CYS A 376 0.10 16.00 24.15
CA CYS A 376 -0.28 17.02 25.13
C CYS A 376 -1.79 17.25 25.01
N SER A 377 -2.59 16.57 25.83
CA SER A 377 -3.98 16.96 26.03
C SER A 377 -4.03 18.17 26.97
N GLU A 378 -5.01 19.06 26.80
CA GLU A 378 -5.25 20.22 27.69
C GLU A 378 -5.48 19.82 29.16
N HIS A 379 -5.69 18.52 29.43
CA HIS A 379 -5.99 17.95 30.74
C HIS A 379 -4.85 17.12 31.35
N GLY A 380 -3.65 17.13 30.77
CA GLY A 380 -2.46 16.53 31.39
C GLY A 380 -2.36 15.00 31.32
N GLU A 381 -3.27 14.32 30.61
CA GLU A 381 -3.14 12.90 30.30
C GLU A 381 -2.32 12.71 29.02
N SER A 382 -1.15 12.07 29.16
CA SER A 382 -0.28 11.71 28.04
C SER A 382 -0.78 10.44 27.37
N ASN A 383 -1.71 10.57 26.43
CA ASN A 383 -2.08 9.42 25.60
C ASN A 383 -0.95 9.10 24.61
N GLU A 384 -0.69 7.81 24.45
CA GLU A 384 0.25 7.32 23.45
C GLU A 384 -0.36 7.46 22.05
N ARG A 385 0.38 8.10 21.13
CA ARG A 385 -0.05 8.25 19.75
C ARG A 385 0.22 6.96 18.99
N VAL A 386 -0.81 6.38 18.38
CA VAL A 386 -0.68 5.16 17.58
C VAL A 386 -0.85 5.51 16.11
N GLY A 387 0.04 5.01 15.27
CA GLY A 387 -0.06 5.10 13.81
C GLY A 387 0.24 3.75 13.18
N SER A 388 -0.08 3.59 11.89
CA SER A 388 0.25 2.34 11.19
C SER A 388 0.64 2.57 9.73
N VAL A 389 1.45 1.66 9.19
CA VAL A 389 1.68 1.54 7.74
C VAL A 389 1.26 0.14 7.32
N THR A 390 0.19 0.04 6.56
CA THR A 390 -0.26 -1.18 5.90
C THR A 390 0.35 -1.21 4.50
N ILE A 391 1.03 -2.28 4.11
CA ILE A 391 1.65 -2.41 2.78
C ILE A 391 0.89 -3.45 1.96
N VAL A 392 0.45 -3.06 0.77
CA VAL A 392 -0.10 -3.96 -0.25
C VAL A 392 0.81 -3.88 -1.47
N SER A 393 1.33 -5.01 -1.90
CA SER A 393 2.34 -5.07 -2.93
C SER A 393 1.93 -5.97 -4.09
N ALA A 394 1.78 -5.39 -5.28
CA ALA A 394 1.59 -6.16 -6.50
C ALA A 394 2.88 -6.87 -6.92
N ILE A 395 2.74 -8.14 -7.28
CA ILE A 395 3.82 -8.96 -7.84
C ILE A 395 3.38 -9.43 -9.23
N SER A 396 4.25 -9.25 -10.21
CA SER A 396 4.03 -9.63 -11.60
C SER A 396 4.99 -10.76 -11.98
N PRO A 397 4.76 -12.00 -11.50
CA PRO A 397 5.62 -13.12 -11.85
C PRO A 397 5.52 -13.41 -13.37
N PRO A 398 6.66 -13.69 -14.04
CA PRO A 398 6.66 -14.05 -15.44
C PRO A 398 5.83 -15.33 -15.64
N GLY A 399 4.86 -15.29 -16.56
CA GLY A 399 3.99 -16.44 -16.84
C GLY A 399 3.05 -16.85 -15.70
N GLY A 400 2.95 -16.07 -14.60
CA GLY A 400 2.13 -16.44 -13.44
C GLY A 400 2.79 -17.47 -12.52
N ASP A 401 4.09 -17.73 -12.67
CA ASP A 401 4.81 -18.71 -11.83
C ASP A 401 5.13 -18.15 -10.45
N PHE A 402 4.52 -18.72 -9.40
CA PHE A 402 4.72 -18.27 -8.02
C PHE A 402 6.00 -18.84 -7.41
N SER A 403 6.66 -19.79 -8.06
CA SER A 403 7.93 -20.36 -7.59
C SER A 403 9.12 -19.41 -7.77
N GLU A 404 8.95 -18.33 -8.55
CA GLU A 404 10.02 -17.37 -8.82
C GLU A 404 10.48 -16.63 -7.55
N PRO A 405 11.77 -16.21 -7.49
CA PRO A 405 12.39 -15.73 -6.25
C PRO A 405 11.73 -14.51 -5.61
N VAL A 406 11.12 -13.60 -6.38
CA VAL A 406 10.50 -12.39 -5.82
C VAL A 406 9.22 -12.74 -5.08
N THR A 407 8.37 -13.57 -5.68
CA THR A 407 7.15 -14.10 -5.07
C THR A 407 7.49 -14.91 -3.81
N GLN A 408 8.39 -15.89 -3.91
CA GLN A 408 8.79 -16.73 -2.76
C GLN A 408 9.40 -15.92 -1.63
N SER A 409 10.29 -14.96 -1.94
CA SER A 409 10.90 -14.11 -0.92
C SER A 409 9.89 -13.20 -0.25
N SER A 410 8.94 -12.65 -0.99
CA SER A 410 7.89 -11.80 -0.43
C SER A 410 6.92 -12.60 0.44
N LEU A 411 6.54 -13.82 0.01
CA LEU A 411 5.67 -14.73 0.76
C LEU A 411 6.24 -15.14 2.12
N ARG A 412 7.58 -15.25 2.23
CA ARG A 412 8.23 -15.57 3.52
C ARG A 412 8.01 -14.52 4.61
N ILE A 413 7.69 -13.28 4.22
CA ILE A 413 7.58 -12.14 5.14
C ILE A 413 6.14 -11.59 5.19
N ALA A 414 5.41 -11.68 4.07
CA ALA A 414 4.05 -11.19 3.99
C ALA A 414 3.09 -12.00 4.87
N GLY A 415 2.19 -11.32 5.59
CA GLY A 415 1.21 -12.01 6.43
C GLY A 415 -0.08 -12.40 5.69
N ALA A 416 -0.25 -11.99 4.44
CA ALA A 416 -1.36 -12.42 3.59
C ALA A 416 -0.94 -12.54 2.13
N LEU A 417 -1.55 -13.49 1.44
CA LEU A 417 -1.42 -13.74 0.00
C LEU A 417 -2.80 -13.59 -0.66
N TRP A 418 -2.91 -12.66 -1.59
CA TRP A 418 -4.05 -12.53 -2.49
C TRP A 418 -3.64 -12.96 -3.90
N SER A 419 -3.73 -14.27 -4.14
CA SER A 419 -3.40 -14.87 -5.43
C SER A 419 -4.44 -14.50 -6.47
N LEU A 420 -4.05 -13.76 -7.50
CA LEU A 420 -4.94 -13.53 -8.63
C LEU A 420 -4.87 -14.67 -9.64
N ASP A 421 -6.04 -15.06 -10.15
CA ASP A 421 -6.21 -16.18 -11.06
C ASP A 421 -6.62 -15.69 -12.47
N THR A 422 -5.91 -16.19 -13.48
CA THR A 422 -6.18 -15.87 -14.88
C THR A 422 -7.49 -16.47 -15.36
N ASP A 423 -7.88 -17.64 -14.85
CA ASP A 423 -9.09 -18.33 -15.30
C ASP A 423 -10.34 -17.63 -14.78
N LEU A 424 -10.30 -17.13 -13.54
CA LEU A 424 -11.34 -16.27 -12.98
C LEU A 424 -11.48 -14.97 -13.78
N ALA A 425 -10.36 -14.32 -14.10
CA ALA A 425 -10.35 -13.11 -14.91
C ALA A 425 -10.94 -13.35 -16.32
N TYR A 426 -10.60 -14.48 -16.96
CA TYR A 426 -11.14 -14.85 -18.27
C TYR A 426 -12.66 -15.08 -18.24
N ARG A 427 -13.17 -15.66 -17.14
CA ARG A 427 -14.61 -15.81 -16.86
C ARG A 427 -15.30 -14.51 -16.45
N ARG A 428 -14.58 -13.37 -16.44
CA ARG A 428 -15.08 -12.05 -15.99
C ARG A 428 -15.54 -12.04 -14.53
N HIS A 429 -14.94 -12.91 -13.71
CA HIS A 429 -15.10 -12.89 -12.26
C HIS A 429 -14.09 -11.90 -11.68
N PHE A 430 -14.60 -10.82 -11.08
CA PHE A 430 -13.78 -9.80 -10.43
C PHE A 430 -14.30 -9.51 -9.01
N PRO A 431 -13.41 -9.29 -8.03
CA PRO A 431 -11.94 -9.45 -8.08
C PRO A 431 -11.52 -10.88 -8.41
N ALA A 432 -10.52 -11.06 -9.29
CA ALA A 432 -10.12 -12.37 -9.79
C ALA A 432 -9.20 -13.10 -8.79
N VAL A 433 -9.65 -13.28 -7.54
CA VAL A 433 -8.86 -13.84 -6.44
C VAL A 433 -9.16 -15.31 -6.28
N SER A 434 -8.15 -16.17 -6.36
CA SER A 434 -8.30 -17.60 -6.08
C SER A 434 -8.54 -17.82 -4.59
N TRP A 435 -9.70 -18.33 -4.22
CA TRP A 435 -10.01 -18.68 -2.83
C TRP A 435 -9.31 -19.95 -2.33
N VAL A 436 -8.78 -20.76 -3.24
CA VAL A 436 -8.02 -21.98 -2.91
C VAL A 436 -6.56 -21.66 -2.59
N LYS A 437 -5.94 -20.79 -3.38
CA LYS A 437 -4.50 -20.45 -3.25
C LYS A 437 -4.24 -19.30 -2.26
N SER A 438 -5.19 -18.40 -2.07
CA SER A 438 -5.04 -17.24 -1.20
C SER A 438 -5.12 -17.62 0.28
N PHE A 439 -4.45 -16.87 1.15
CA PHE A 439 -4.52 -17.07 2.59
C PHE A 439 -4.26 -15.78 3.37
N SER A 440 -4.66 -15.77 4.64
CA SER A 440 -4.29 -14.72 5.60
C SER A 440 -3.90 -15.32 6.95
N LEU A 441 -2.75 -14.91 7.47
CA LEU A 441 -2.24 -15.30 8.79
C LEU A 441 -2.75 -14.40 9.92
N TYR A 442 -3.42 -13.28 9.59
CA TYR A 442 -3.89 -12.32 10.59
C TYR A 442 -5.12 -12.79 11.36
N MET A 443 -5.79 -13.84 10.88
CA MET A 443 -7.07 -14.29 11.42
C MET A 443 -7.06 -14.52 12.92
N THR A 444 -6.05 -15.22 13.43
CA THR A 444 -5.96 -15.53 14.86
C THR A 444 -5.93 -14.27 15.73
N GLY A 445 -5.24 -13.21 15.28
CA GLY A 445 -5.17 -11.93 15.98
C GLY A 445 -6.45 -11.09 15.86
N LEU A 446 -7.25 -11.31 14.81
CA LEU A 446 -8.46 -10.53 14.53
C LEU A 446 -9.74 -11.14 15.16
N LYS A 447 -9.70 -12.39 15.63
CA LYS A 447 -10.87 -13.10 16.19
C LYS A 447 -11.60 -12.30 17.28
N GLU A 448 -10.84 -11.71 18.20
CA GLU A 448 -11.40 -10.94 19.31
C GLU A 448 -12.07 -9.66 18.82
N TRP A 449 -11.49 -8.99 17.83
CA TRP A 449 -12.08 -7.79 17.25
C TRP A 449 -13.41 -8.10 16.55
N TYR A 450 -13.46 -9.16 15.73
CA TYR A 450 -14.70 -9.55 15.05
C TYR A 450 -15.81 -9.90 16.04
N SER A 451 -15.48 -10.64 17.10
CA SER A 451 -16.45 -11.05 18.12
C SER A 451 -17.02 -9.87 18.93
N LYS A 452 -16.25 -8.78 19.05
CA LYS A 452 -16.67 -7.57 19.79
C LYS A 452 -17.44 -6.58 18.93
N ASN A 453 -17.10 -6.46 17.64
CA ASN A 453 -17.60 -5.38 16.77
C ASN A 453 -18.70 -5.82 15.80
N ILE A 454 -18.91 -7.13 15.62
CA ILE A 454 -19.89 -7.65 14.65
C ILE A 454 -20.92 -8.51 15.36
N VAL A 455 -22.17 -8.39 14.92
CA VAL A 455 -23.27 -9.21 15.40
C VAL A 455 -23.12 -10.63 14.84
N GLY A 456 -22.98 -11.62 15.72
CA GLY A 456 -22.92 -13.04 15.37
C GLY A 456 -21.51 -13.60 15.20
N ASP A 457 -21.42 -14.90 14.90
CA ASP A 457 -20.14 -15.61 14.80
C ASP A 457 -19.60 -15.59 13.36
N VAL A 458 -18.90 -14.50 13.03
CA VAL A 458 -18.20 -14.32 11.75
C VAL A 458 -17.16 -15.42 11.51
N ASN A 459 -16.49 -15.89 12.57
CA ASN A 459 -15.44 -16.88 12.44
C ASN A 459 -16.03 -18.24 12.05
N ALA A 460 -17.10 -18.68 12.72
CA ALA A 460 -17.80 -19.92 12.39
C ALA A 460 -18.41 -19.85 10.98
N LEU A 461 -19.03 -18.73 10.61
CA LEU A 461 -19.63 -18.56 9.28
C LEU A 461 -18.58 -18.63 8.16
N ARG A 462 -17.40 -18.08 8.41
CA ARG A 462 -16.26 -18.15 7.49
C ARG A 462 -15.67 -19.55 7.40
N GLU A 463 -15.46 -20.24 8.52
CA GLU A 463 -14.99 -21.63 8.52
C GLU A 463 -15.96 -22.52 7.72
N ARG A 464 -17.27 -22.29 7.88
CA ARG A 464 -18.32 -22.94 7.10
C ARG A 464 -18.24 -22.61 5.61
N LEU A 465 -17.97 -21.36 5.24
CA LEU A 465 -17.77 -20.93 3.85
C LEU A 465 -16.56 -21.60 3.21
N LEU A 466 -15.41 -21.59 3.88
CA LEU A 466 -14.19 -22.25 3.38
C LEU A 466 -14.40 -23.76 3.21
N GLY A 467 -15.07 -24.40 4.17
CA GLY A 467 -15.42 -25.83 4.07
C GLY A 467 -16.37 -26.14 2.92
N LEU A 468 -17.36 -25.28 2.66
CA LEU A 468 -18.27 -25.45 1.53
C LEU A 468 -17.54 -25.27 0.20
N LEU A 469 -16.72 -24.22 0.05
CA LEU A 469 -15.95 -23.97 -1.18
C LEU A 469 -14.96 -25.11 -1.46
N GLN A 470 -14.28 -25.63 -0.44
CA GLN A 470 -13.37 -26.76 -0.61
C GLN A 470 -14.11 -28.03 -1.05
N LYS A 471 -15.24 -28.35 -0.38
CA LYS A 471 -16.06 -29.50 -0.76
C LYS A 471 -16.61 -29.37 -2.18
N ALA A 472 -17.03 -28.17 -2.57
CA ALA A 472 -17.58 -27.92 -3.89
C ALA A 472 -16.51 -28.06 -5.00
N GLU A 473 -15.28 -27.65 -4.75
CA GLU A 473 -14.15 -27.88 -5.67
C GLU A 473 -13.90 -29.39 -5.88
N GLU A 474 -13.83 -30.17 -4.79
CA GLU A 474 -13.69 -31.63 -4.85
C GLU A 474 -14.83 -32.28 -5.65
N LEU A 475 -16.07 -31.80 -5.46
CA LEU A 475 -17.23 -32.27 -6.21
C LEU A 475 -17.15 -31.88 -7.69
N ASN A 476 -16.71 -30.66 -8.02
CA ASN A 476 -16.56 -30.21 -9.41
C ASN A 476 -15.52 -31.05 -10.17
N GLU A 477 -14.43 -31.49 -9.54
CA GLU A 477 -13.49 -32.44 -10.14
C GLU A 477 -14.17 -33.78 -10.47
N VAL A 478 -15.00 -34.30 -9.55
CA VAL A 478 -15.78 -35.52 -9.79
C VAL A 478 -16.80 -35.31 -10.91
N VAL A 479 -17.53 -34.18 -10.93
CA VAL A 479 -18.46 -33.82 -12.01
C VAL A 479 -17.77 -33.88 -13.38
N GLN A 480 -16.56 -33.33 -13.49
CA GLN A 480 -15.83 -33.30 -14.76
C GLN A 480 -15.47 -34.71 -15.27
N LEU A 481 -15.34 -35.70 -14.37
CA LEU A 481 -15.00 -37.07 -14.71
C LEU A 481 -16.22 -37.95 -15.02
N VAL A 482 -17.28 -37.86 -14.20
CA VAL A 482 -18.44 -38.78 -14.26
C VAL A 482 -19.75 -38.13 -14.67
N GLY A 483 -19.79 -36.80 -14.80
CA GLY A 483 -20.99 -36.01 -15.08
C GLY A 483 -21.82 -35.70 -13.83
N LEU A 484 -22.67 -34.67 -13.92
CA LEU A 484 -23.56 -34.22 -12.84
C LEU A 484 -24.55 -35.32 -12.39
N ASP A 485 -24.92 -36.22 -13.30
CA ASP A 485 -25.92 -37.26 -13.05
C ASP A 485 -25.47 -38.30 -12.00
N ALA A 486 -24.16 -38.49 -11.86
CA ALA A 486 -23.57 -39.47 -10.95
C ALA A 486 -23.48 -38.97 -9.50
N ILE A 487 -23.83 -37.71 -9.24
CA ILE A 487 -23.67 -37.07 -7.94
C ILE A 487 -24.98 -37.09 -7.15
N GLN A 488 -24.86 -37.29 -5.83
CA GLN A 488 -25.97 -37.29 -4.89
C GLN A 488 -26.68 -35.93 -4.86
N ASP A 489 -28.00 -35.92 -4.66
CA ASP A 489 -28.80 -34.68 -4.68
C ASP A 489 -28.32 -33.66 -3.63
N SER A 490 -27.86 -34.08 -2.45
CA SER A 490 -27.28 -33.18 -1.44
C SER A 490 -26.00 -32.49 -1.90
N ASP A 491 -25.20 -33.16 -2.73
CA ASP A 491 -23.98 -32.62 -3.30
C ASP A 491 -24.30 -31.69 -4.48
N ARG A 492 -25.36 -31.99 -5.26
CA ARG A 492 -25.90 -31.05 -6.25
C ARG A 492 -26.34 -29.73 -5.62
N ILE A 493 -27.02 -29.78 -4.47
CA ILE A 493 -27.35 -28.56 -3.70
C ILE A 493 -26.08 -27.82 -3.29
N THR A 494 -25.04 -28.54 -2.86
CA THR A 494 -23.76 -27.91 -2.45
C THR A 494 -23.12 -27.14 -3.61
N ILE A 495 -23.12 -27.71 -4.82
CA ILE A 495 -22.62 -27.05 -6.05
C ILE A 495 -23.51 -25.84 -6.43
N ASP A 496 -24.84 -25.93 -6.30
CA ASP A 496 -25.71 -24.78 -6.58
C ASP A 496 -25.45 -23.61 -5.59
N ILE A 497 -25.30 -23.92 -4.30
CA ILE A 497 -24.96 -22.90 -3.29
C ILE A 497 -23.59 -22.29 -3.56
N GLU A 498 -22.60 -23.08 -3.97
CA GLU A 498 -21.31 -22.55 -4.40
C GLU A 498 -21.49 -21.52 -5.53
N ASN A 499 -22.30 -21.81 -6.55
CA ASN A 499 -22.58 -20.86 -7.63
C ASN A 499 -23.25 -19.57 -7.12
N ILE A 500 -24.19 -19.68 -6.17
CA ILE A 500 -24.81 -18.50 -5.53
C ILE A 500 -23.78 -17.69 -4.76
N ILE A 501 -22.84 -18.32 -4.06
CA ILE A 501 -21.77 -17.66 -3.32
C ILE A 501 -20.80 -16.97 -4.28
N ILE A 502 -20.39 -17.65 -5.36
CA ILE A 502 -19.45 -17.09 -6.34
C ILE A 502 -20.05 -15.84 -7.00
N GLU A 503 -21.28 -15.91 -7.49
CA GLU A 503 -21.91 -14.80 -8.22
C GLU A 503 -22.52 -13.74 -7.30
N GLY A 504 -23.11 -14.13 -6.17
CA GLY A 504 -23.83 -13.25 -5.25
C GLY A 504 -22.99 -12.71 -4.08
N PHE A 505 -21.81 -13.28 -3.81
CA PHE A 505 -20.97 -12.86 -2.68
C PHE A 505 -19.51 -12.60 -3.06
N LEU A 506 -18.82 -13.50 -3.76
CA LEU A 506 -17.39 -13.32 -4.06
C LEU A 506 -17.15 -12.30 -5.18
N ARG A 507 -17.98 -12.35 -6.23
CA ARG A 507 -17.96 -11.37 -7.29
C ARG A 507 -18.39 -10.01 -6.75
N GLN A 508 -17.62 -8.97 -7.04
CA GLN A 508 -17.90 -7.60 -6.64
C GLN A 508 -17.52 -6.60 -7.73
N SER A 509 -18.47 -5.75 -8.10
CA SER A 509 -18.27 -4.75 -9.15
C SER A 509 -17.83 -3.40 -8.56
N VAL A 510 -16.60 -2.99 -8.89
CA VAL A 510 -16.03 -1.69 -8.49
C VAL A 510 -16.73 -0.49 -9.17
N PHE A 511 -17.39 -0.73 -10.30
CA PHE A 511 -18.07 0.30 -11.10
C PHE A 511 -19.53 0.51 -10.71
N HIS A 512 -20.10 -0.34 -9.85
CA HIS A 512 -21.49 -0.25 -9.44
C HIS A 512 -21.62 0.60 -8.17
N ASP A 513 -22.54 1.56 -8.16
CA ASP A 513 -22.66 2.55 -7.07
C ASP A 513 -22.82 1.93 -5.67
N VAL A 514 -23.62 0.87 -5.56
CA VAL A 514 -23.85 0.16 -4.29
C VAL A 514 -22.82 -0.95 -4.04
N ASP A 515 -22.59 -1.81 -5.03
CA ASP A 515 -21.74 -3.00 -4.86
C ASP A 515 -20.24 -2.69 -4.72
N ALA A 516 -19.78 -1.51 -5.16
CA ALA A 516 -18.36 -1.15 -5.08
C ALA A 516 -17.81 -1.11 -3.64
N PHE A 517 -18.66 -0.90 -2.63
CA PHE A 517 -18.28 -0.90 -1.22
C PHE A 517 -19.27 -1.67 -0.34
N CYS A 518 -18.77 -2.68 0.37
CA CYS A 518 -19.58 -3.52 1.25
C CYS A 518 -19.04 -3.49 2.69
N THR A 519 -19.86 -3.08 3.64
CA THR A 519 -19.52 -3.11 5.07
C THR A 519 -19.44 -4.56 5.59
N ILE A 520 -18.64 -4.83 6.62
CA ILE A 520 -18.53 -6.19 7.16
C ILE A 520 -19.87 -6.70 7.72
N GLU A 521 -20.71 -5.81 8.26
CA GLU A 521 -22.06 -6.17 8.71
C GLU A 521 -22.94 -6.64 7.53
N LYS A 522 -22.95 -5.91 6.41
CA LYS A 522 -23.65 -6.34 5.19
C LYS A 522 -23.12 -7.70 4.72
N GLN A 523 -21.79 -7.88 4.72
CA GLN A 523 -21.16 -9.15 4.34
C GLN A 523 -21.65 -10.32 5.21
N TYR A 524 -21.68 -10.14 6.52
CA TYR A 524 -22.17 -11.15 7.45
C TYR A 524 -23.63 -11.53 7.15
N TRP A 525 -24.52 -10.55 7.01
CA TRP A 525 -25.94 -10.82 6.74
C TRP A 525 -26.17 -11.52 5.40
N MET A 526 -25.49 -11.09 4.34
CA MET A 526 -25.57 -11.75 3.02
C MET A 526 -25.22 -13.23 3.12
N LEU A 527 -24.08 -13.54 3.75
CA LEU A 527 -23.61 -14.91 3.84
C LEU A 527 -24.47 -15.75 4.81
N ASN A 528 -24.93 -15.15 5.90
CA ASN A 528 -25.81 -15.82 6.87
C ASN A 528 -27.13 -16.25 6.22
N VAL A 529 -27.75 -15.38 5.41
CA VAL A 529 -28.99 -15.71 4.69
C VAL A 529 -28.76 -16.82 3.66
N ILE A 530 -27.63 -16.81 2.94
CA ILE A 530 -27.26 -17.89 2.01
C ILE A 530 -27.13 -19.23 2.75
N PHE A 531 -26.53 -19.23 3.94
CA PHE A 531 -26.39 -20.44 4.73
C PHE A 531 -27.70 -20.94 5.34
N ILE A 532 -28.59 -20.04 5.76
CA ILE A 532 -29.95 -20.41 6.17
C ILE A 532 -30.69 -21.07 5.00
N TYR A 533 -30.58 -20.51 3.80
CA TYR A 533 -31.13 -21.12 2.59
C TYR A 533 -30.55 -22.51 2.32
N TYR A 534 -29.23 -22.68 2.48
CA TYR A 534 -28.58 -23.98 2.33
C TYR A 534 -29.09 -25.02 3.33
N ASP A 535 -29.22 -24.65 4.61
CA ASP A 535 -29.73 -25.53 5.66
C ASP A 535 -31.18 -25.95 5.39
N GLU A 536 -32.04 -25.00 5.01
CA GLU A 536 -33.44 -25.28 4.69
C GLU A 536 -33.59 -26.11 3.41
N ALA A 537 -32.76 -25.90 2.40
CA ALA A 537 -32.72 -26.73 1.20
C ALA A 537 -32.36 -28.19 1.53
N LEU A 538 -31.35 -28.41 2.38
CA LEU A 538 -30.99 -29.75 2.85
C LEU A 538 -32.11 -30.39 3.69
N ASN A 539 -32.80 -29.61 4.53
CA ASN A 539 -33.94 -30.08 5.31
C ASN A 539 -35.16 -30.42 4.43
N ALA A 540 -35.42 -29.63 3.39
CA ALA A 540 -36.47 -29.90 2.39
C ALA A 540 -36.19 -31.20 1.62
N LEU A 541 -34.94 -31.42 1.19
CA LEU A 541 -34.53 -32.67 0.55
C LEU A 541 -34.76 -33.88 1.48
N LYS A 542 -34.40 -33.77 2.76
CA LYS A 542 -34.68 -34.83 3.76
C LYS A 542 -36.18 -35.09 3.97
N ARG A 543 -37.04 -34.09 3.78
CA ARG A 543 -38.51 -34.22 3.81
C ARG A 543 -39.08 -34.85 2.53
N GLY A 544 -38.26 -35.11 1.52
CA GLY A 544 -38.67 -35.71 0.25
C GLY A 544 -39.15 -34.71 -0.79
N VAL A 545 -38.80 -33.43 -0.66
CA VAL A 545 -39.04 -32.43 -1.72
C VAL A 545 -38.11 -32.73 -2.90
N ASP A 546 -38.67 -32.66 -4.10
CA ASP A 546 -37.96 -32.89 -5.36
C ASP A 546 -36.81 -31.88 -5.57
N ILE A 547 -35.65 -32.38 -5.98
CA ILE A 547 -34.42 -31.58 -6.15
C ILE A 547 -34.62 -30.47 -7.19
N ASP A 548 -35.32 -30.75 -8.28
CA ASP A 548 -35.55 -29.76 -9.34
C ASP A 548 -36.37 -28.56 -8.83
N LYS A 549 -37.30 -28.79 -7.89
CA LYS A 549 -38.07 -27.71 -7.24
C LYS A 549 -37.25 -26.89 -6.26
N ILE A 550 -36.23 -27.48 -5.66
CA ILE A 550 -35.30 -26.77 -4.77
C ILE A 550 -34.38 -25.88 -5.60
N LEU A 551 -33.88 -26.39 -6.74
CA LEU A 551 -32.96 -25.66 -7.62
C LEU A 551 -33.66 -24.55 -8.43
N ASP A 552 -34.89 -24.78 -8.92
CA ASP A 552 -35.65 -23.82 -9.72
C ASP A 552 -36.50 -22.84 -8.88
N ASN A 553 -35.93 -22.36 -7.77
CA ASN A 553 -36.65 -21.52 -6.82
C ASN A 553 -36.47 -20.02 -7.11
N ALA A 554 -37.56 -19.25 -7.08
CA ALA A 554 -37.54 -17.80 -7.22
C ALA A 554 -36.69 -17.07 -6.16
N CYS A 555 -36.50 -17.67 -4.97
CA CYS A 555 -35.63 -17.11 -3.93
C CYS A 555 -34.16 -17.03 -4.36
N ARG A 556 -33.71 -17.89 -5.29
CA ARG A 556 -32.34 -17.84 -5.84
C ARG A 556 -32.02 -16.48 -6.45
N THR A 557 -32.93 -15.92 -7.23
CA THR A 557 -32.76 -14.58 -7.82
C THR A 557 -32.71 -13.49 -6.75
N LYS A 558 -33.49 -13.63 -5.66
CA LYS A 558 -33.47 -12.67 -4.56
C LYS A 558 -32.13 -12.68 -3.79
N LEU A 559 -31.56 -13.87 -3.57
CA LEU A 559 -30.23 -14.02 -2.95
C LEU A 559 -29.14 -13.35 -3.78
N LEU A 560 -29.14 -13.56 -5.10
CA LEU A 560 -28.17 -12.92 -6.00
C LEU A 560 -28.29 -11.39 -6.02
N ARG A 561 -29.50 -10.85 -5.82
CA ARG A 561 -29.76 -9.40 -5.81
C ARG A 561 -29.49 -8.72 -4.46
N MET A 562 -29.04 -9.44 -3.44
CA MET A 562 -28.61 -8.82 -2.18
C MET A 562 -27.45 -7.84 -2.36
N VAL A 563 -26.65 -8.01 -3.42
CA VAL A 563 -25.56 -7.09 -3.79
C VAL A 563 -26.07 -5.66 -4.03
N ASP A 564 -27.27 -5.51 -4.60
CA ASP A 564 -27.91 -4.23 -4.94
C ASP A 564 -28.43 -3.47 -3.70
N CYS A 565 -28.53 -4.15 -2.55
CA CYS A 565 -29.05 -3.56 -1.32
C CYS A 565 -28.04 -2.60 -0.70
N ARG A 566 -28.49 -1.45 -0.19
CA ARG A 566 -27.61 -0.52 0.53
C ARG A 566 -27.15 -1.14 1.85
N ASN A 567 -26.00 -0.69 2.35
CA ASN A 567 -25.41 -1.22 3.58
C ASN A 567 -26.38 -1.10 4.79
N GLU A 568 -27.10 0.01 4.90
CA GLU A 568 -28.02 0.30 6.01
C GLU A 568 -29.28 -0.59 6.00
N ASP A 569 -29.79 -0.91 4.81
CA ASP A 569 -31.05 -1.65 4.63
C ASP A 569 -30.86 -3.17 4.67
N MET A 570 -29.61 -3.66 4.66
CA MET A 570 -29.31 -5.09 4.53
C MET A 570 -29.90 -5.92 5.67
N MET A 571 -29.89 -5.41 6.91
CA MET A 571 -30.40 -6.15 8.06
C MET A 571 -31.90 -6.43 7.93
N GLU A 572 -32.68 -5.46 7.46
CA GLU A 572 -34.13 -5.61 7.28
C GLU A 572 -34.44 -6.57 6.14
N LEU A 573 -33.72 -6.44 5.02
CA LEU A 573 -33.83 -7.36 3.89
C LEU A 573 -33.47 -8.80 4.30
N ALA A 574 -32.40 -8.98 5.08
CA ALA A 574 -31.97 -10.28 5.54
C ALA A 574 -33.04 -10.96 6.39
N LYS A 575 -33.66 -10.25 7.34
CA LYS A 575 -34.76 -10.77 8.15
C LYS A 575 -35.98 -11.17 7.30
N ALA A 576 -36.34 -10.33 6.32
CA ALA A 576 -37.46 -10.63 5.43
C ALA A 576 -37.19 -11.88 4.59
N LEU A 577 -35.98 -12.02 4.05
CA LEU A 577 -35.56 -13.19 3.27
C LEU A 577 -35.49 -14.45 4.15
N THR A 578 -34.95 -14.37 5.36
CA THR A 578 -34.94 -15.49 6.31
C THR A 578 -36.35 -16.01 6.58
N ASN A 579 -37.30 -15.11 6.87
CA ASN A 579 -38.70 -15.51 7.08
C ASN A 579 -39.33 -16.12 5.82
N GLU A 580 -38.99 -15.61 4.63
CA GLU A 580 -39.46 -16.19 3.38
C GLU A 580 -38.91 -17.61 3.21
N ILE A 581 -37.60 -17.79 3.39
CA ILE A 581 -36.85 -19.06 3.25
C ILE A 581 -37.42 -20.16 4.15
N GLU A 582 -37.69 -19.84 5.41
CA GLU A 582 -38.25 -20.81 6.37
C GLU A 582 -39.62 -21.34 5.92
N ASN A 583 -40.37 -20.59 5.11
CA ASN A 583 -41.72 -20.95 4.66
C ASN A 583 -41.78 -21.50 3.22
N ILE A 584 -40.67 -21.60 2.47
CA ILE A 584 -40.74 -21.93 1.04
C ILE A 584 -41.12 -23.39 0.78
N TRP A 585 -40.68 -24.29 1.65
CA TRP A 585 -40.83 -25.74 1.47
C TRP A 585 -41.57 -26.43 2.62
N ILE A 586 -42.33 -25.65 3.41
CA ILE A 586 -43.37 -26.14 4.34
C ILE A 586 -44.62 -26.44 3.52
#